data_AF-A0A3M7N689-F1
#
_entry.id   AF-A0A3M7N689-F1
#
_cell.length_a   1.000
_cell.length_b   1.000
_cell.length_c   1.000
_cell.angle_alpha   90.00
_cell.angle_beta   90.00
_cell.angle_gamma   90.00
#
_symmetry.space_group_name_H-M   'P 1'
#
loop_
_entity.id
_entity.type
_entity.pdbx_description
1 polymer ?
#
loop_
_entity_poly.entity_id
_entity_poly.type
_entity_poly.pdbx_seq_one_letter_code
_entity_poly.pdbx_strand_id
1 'polypeptide(L)'
;MLIGICGSICAGKHTTAEYLVQQHGFLRLHLPSLIPLAGPKTDDERRLLPSVTDEKGTRGLTFPDVNAMLDFVTKRWREHWVLTDIYDETTLDPSPLAEFVFTNDLQLYGWANADNSVHNGGSLPVPAGIAHLLPRAHLQILNQHRSIHDYHRLLDSLDLVSPIRLRPTWDAYFMTLASLASLRSNCMKRRVGCVLVHNSRIISTGYNGTPRNLTNCNEGGCGRCNSANSGGVALSTCLCLHAEENALLEAGRERIREGAILYCDTCPCLTCSVKIAQVGVKEVVYSQSYNMDDASRQVLNEAGVELRQFSPPRSGLVSAGTLPESCRDLVALTNGRAP
;
A
#
# COMPACT_ATOMS: atom_id res chain seq x y z
N MET A 1 -16.45 1.55 1.36
CA MET A 1 -15.16 1.98 0.76
C MET A 1 -15.40 3.19 -0.13
N LEU A 2 -14.65 4.27 0.06
CA LEU A 2 -14.66 5.45 -0.81
C LEU A 2 -13.35 5.49 -1.61
N ILE A 3 -13.43 5.56 -2.94
CA ILE A 3 -12.26 5.72 -3.82
C ILE A 3 -12.33 7.07 -4.53
N GLY A 4 -11.33 7.91 -4.29
CA GLY A 4 -11.13 9.16 -5.02
C GLY A 4 -10.17 8.95 -6.20
N ILE A 5 -10.54 9.43 -7.38
CA ILE A 5 -9.74 9.32 -8.61
C ILE A 5 -9.49 10.72 -9.17
N CYS A 6 -8.26 11.20 -9.07
CA CYS A 6 -7.81 12.45 -9.68
C CYS A 6 -6.91 12.17 -10.89
N GLY A 7 -7.01 12.97 -11.94
CA GLY A 7 -6.19 12.81 -13.14
C GLY A 7 -6.49 13.85 -14.21
N SER A 8 -5.50 14.13 -15.04
CA SER A 8 -5.59 15.11 -16.13
C SER A 8 -6.61 14.68 -17.19
N ILE A 9 -6.83 15.55 -18.18
CA ILE A 9 -7.62 15.20 -19.37
C ILE A 9 -6.96 13.99 -20.05
N CYS A 10 -7.77 13.03 -20.49
CA CYS A 10 -7.33 11.77 -21.11
C CYS A 10 -6.52 10.80 -20.22
N ALA A 11 -6.39 11.04 -18.91
CA ALA A 11 -5.69 10.11 -18.01
C ALA A 11 -6.41 8.76 -17.78
N GLY A 12 -7.66 8.63 -18.22
CA GLY A 12 -8.48 7.42 -18.03
C GLY A 12 -9.32 7.40 -16.75
N LYS A 13 -9.40 8.50 -15.99
CA LYS A 13 -10.13 8.56 -14.71
C LYS A 13 -11.59 8.10 -14.78
N HIS A 14 -12.31 8.48 -15.83
CA HIS A 14 -13.71 8.07 -16.02
C HIS A 14 -13.80 6.60 -16.36
N THR A 15 -12.88 6.08 -17.18
CA THR A 15 -12.78 4.65 -17.49
C THR A 15 -12.52 3.82 -16.23
N THR A 16 -11.63 4.28 -15.34
CA THR A 16 -11.40 3.62 -14.03
C THR A 16 -12.66 3.64 -13.17
N ALA A 17 -13.37 4.78 -13.11
CA ALA A 17 -14.62 4.88 -12.37
C ALA A 17 -15.72 3.99 -12.96
N GLU A 18 -15.83 3.89 -14.29
CA GLU A 18 -16.74 2.96 -14.97
C GLU A 18 -16.42 1.51 -14.65
N TYR A 19 -15.14 1.15 -14.67
CA TYR A 19 -14.68 -0.17 -14.28
C TYR A 19 -15.13 -0.52 -12.84
N LEU A 20 -14.95 0.38 -11.88
CA LEU A 20 -15.39 0.16 -10.50
C LEU A 20 -16.91 0.03 -10.37
N VAL A 21 -17.67 0.83 -11.13
CA VAL A 21 -19.14 0.75 -11.14
C VAL A 21 -19.62 -0.57 -11.74
N GLN A 22 -19.08 -0.95 -12.90
CA GLN A 22 -19.55 -2.10 -13.66
C GLN A 22 -19.08 -3.44 -13.08
N GLN A 23 -17.82 -3.53 -12.66
CA GLN A 23 -17.22 -4.78 -12.21
C GLN A 23 -17.32 -4.98 -10.70
N HIS A 24 -17.39 -3.89 -9.93
CA HIS A 24 -17.33 -3.92 -8.46
C HIS A 24 -18.55 -3.28 -7.79
N GLY A 25 -19.56 -2.85 -8.55
CA GLY A 25 -20.83 -2.35 -8.02
C GLY A 25 -20.72 -1.02 -7.27
N PHE A 26 -19.68 -0.22 -7.52
CA PHE A 26 -19.53 1.10 -6.92
C PHE A 26 -20.61 2.07 -7.42
N LEU A 27 -20.98 3.02 -6.56
CA LEU A 27 -21.86 4.13 -6.92
C LEU A 27 -21.04 5.43 -7.08
N ARG A 28 -21.33 6.18 -8.13
CA ARG A 28 -20.66 7.48 -8.37
C ARG A 28 -21.18 8.55 -7.43
N LEU A 29 -20.26 9.34 -6.89
CA LEU A 29 -20.53 10.58 -6.18
C LEU A 29 -20.10 11.75 -7.08
N HIS A 30 -20.85 12.84 -7.01
CA HIS A 30 -20.59 14.05 -7.79
C HIS A 30 -20.55 15.27 -6.89
N LEU A 31 -19.54 16.12 -7.14
CA LEU A 31 -19.39 17.43 -6.52
C LEU A 31 -19.48 18.53 -7.58
N PRO A 32 -19.95 19.74 -7.24
CA PRO A 32 -20.05 20.83 -8.20
C PRO A 32 -18.64 21.28 -8.61
N SER A 33 -18.38 21.35 -9.92
CA SER A 33 -17.13 21.92 -10.42
C SER A 33 -17.08 23.42 -10.11
N LEU A 34 -16.06 23.86 -9.38
CA LEU A 34 -15.76 25.28 -9.13
C LEU A 34 -15.31 26.03 -10.41
N ILE A 35 -15.04 25.30 -11.50
CA ILE A 35 -14.68 25.86 -12.80
C ILE A 35 -15.90 25.74 -13.73
N PRO A 36 -16.54 26.85 -14.14
CA PRO A 36 -17.56 26.83 -15.17
C PRO A 36 -16.87 26.53 -16.51
N LEU A 37 -17.10 25.35 -17.07
CA LEU A 37 -16.78 25.08 -18.48
C LEU A 37 -17.72 25.94 -19.34
N ALA A 38 -17.24 27.12 -19.74
CA ALA A 38 -17.95 28.01 -20.65
C ALA A 38 -17.91 27.42 -22.07
N GLY A 39 -18.98 26.73 -22.48
CA GLY A 39 -19.17 26.28 -23.87
C GLY A 39 -20.32 25.27 -24.04
N PRO A 40 -20.92 25.15 -25.24
CA PRO A 40 -21.88 24.10 -25.54
C PRO A 40 -21.19 22.74 -25.45
N LYS A 41 -21.65 21.89 -24.53
CA LYS A 41 -21.07 20.57 -24.27
C LYS A 41 -21.13 19.68 -25.52
N THR A 42 -19.97 19.23 -25.97
CA THR A 42 -19.77 18.26 -27.07
C THR A 42 -20.36 16.88 -26.72
N ASP A 43 -20.59 16.01 -27.70
CA ASP A 43 -21.16 14.66 -27.46
C ASP A 43 -20.26 13.78 -26.58
N ASP A 44 -18.94 13.98 -26.61
CA ASP A 44 -18.03 13.36 -25.64
C ASP A 44 -18.19 13.95 -24.24
N GLU A 45 -18.39 15.27 -24.08
CA GLU A 45 -18.71 15.89 -22.79
C GLU A 45 -20.09 15.48 -22.23
N ARG A 46 -21.03 15.09 -23.10
CA ARG A 46 -22.33 14.51 -22.69
C ARG A 46 -22.21 13.07 -22.23
N ARG A 47 -21.28 12.29 -22.79
CA ARG A 47 -20.87 10.98 -22.24
C ARG A 47 -20.16 11.12 -20.88
N LEU A 48 -19.57 12.29 -20.60
CA LEU A 48 -18.96 12.65 -19.32
C LEU A 48 -19.98 13.16 -18.27
N LEU A 49 -21.22 13.45 -18.66
CA LEU A 49 -22.28 13.77 -17.70
C LEU A 49 -22.85 12.49 -17.06
N PRO A 50 -23.32 12.55 -15.81
CA PRO A 50 -23.98 11.41 -15.19
C PRO A 50 -25.12 10.93 -16.08
N SER A 51 -25.18 9.62 -16.30
CA SER A 51 -26.40 8.97 -16.77
C SER A 51 -27.43 9.13 -15.65
N VAL A 52 -28.19 10.23 -15.67
CA VAL A 52 -29.24 10.53 -14.70
C VAL A 52 -30.23 9.36 -14.66
N THR A 53 -30.60 8.92 -13.46
CA THR A 53 -32.00 8.59 -13.13
C THR A 53 -32.25 8.58 -11.61
N ASP A 54 -32.80 9.70 -11.14
CA ASP A 54 -33.99 9.94 -10.30
C ASP A 54 -34.38 9.07 -9.07
N GLU A 55 -35.33 9.69 -8.33
CA GLU A 55 -35.77 9.55 -6.93
C GLU A 55 -36.07 8.15 -6.37
N LYS A 56 -35.90 7.06 -7.14
CA LYS A 56 -36.00 5.66 -6.64
C LYS A 56 -35.10 4.61 -7.34
N GLY A 57 -34.05 4.94 -8.10
CA GLY A 57 -33.28 3.92 -8.87
C GLY A 57 -31.88 4.31 -9.35
N THR A 58 -30.94 4.44 -8.39
CA THR A 58 -29.72 5.28 -8.40
C THR A 58 -28.63 4.93 -9.43
N ARG A 59 -28.24 5.91 -10.27
CA ARG A 59 -26.93 5.99 -10.95
C ARG A 59 -26.33 7.40 -10.79
N GLY A 60 -25.59 7.61 -9.71
CA GLY A 60 -24.90 8.86 -9.37
C GLY A 60 -25.62 9.68 -8.29
N LEU A 61 -24.94 9.99 -7.18
CA LEU A 61 -25.43 10.90 -6.14
C LEU A 61 -24.67 12.23 -6.23
N THR A 62 -25.40 13.35 -6.27
CA THR A 62 -24.80 14.69 -6.31
C THR A 62 -24.94 15.36 -4.94
N PHE A 63 -23.87 15.99 -4.47
CA PHE A 63 -23.83 16.71 -3.21
C PHE A 63 -23.53 18.19 -3.44
N PRO A 64 -24.06 19.10 -2.59
CA PRO A 64 -23.80 20.53 -2.72
C PRO A 64 -22.36 20.90 -2.36
N ASP A 65 -21.74 20.17 -1.42
CA ASP A 65 -20.38 20.41 -0.93
C ASP A 65 -19.74 19.11 -0.41
N VAL A 66 -18.42 19.19 -0.15
CA VAL A 66 -17.60 18.06 0.34
C VAL A 66 -18.09 17.57 1.71
N ASN A 67 -18.53 18.47 2.59
CA ASN A 67 -18.94 18.11 3.95
C ASN A 67 -20.24 17.29 3.94
N ALA A 68 -21.23 17.69 3.14
CA ALA A 68 -22.47 16.94 2.95
C ALA A 68 -22.22 15.55 2.36
N MET A 69 -21.29 15.46 1.39
CA MET A 69 -20.86 14.18 0.83
C MET A 69 -20.18 13.30 1.88
N LEU A 70 -19.24 13.86 2.66
CA LEU A 70 -18.51 13.12 3.69
C LEU A 70 -19.44 12.64 4.81
N ASP A 71 -20.39 13.45 5.27
CA ASP A 71 -21.39 13.04 6.27
C ASP A 71 -22.23 11.85 5.77
N PHE A 72 -22.67 11.92 4.52
CA PHE A 72 -23.43 10.83 3.88
C PHE A 72 -22.60 9.54 3.76
N VAL A 73 -21.38 9.64 3.22
CA VAL A 73 -20.50 8.49 2.99
C VAL A 73 -20.05 7.86 4.30
N THR A 74 -19.76 8.68 5.32
CA THR A 74 -19.31 8.19 6.63
C THR A 74 -20.39 7.36 7.32
N LYS A 75 -21.66 7.79 7.26
CA LYS A 75 -22.81 7.01 7.76
C LYS A 75 -22.98 5.68 7.01
N ARG A 76 -22.51 5.61 5.77
CA ARG A 76 -22.60 4.46 4.86
C ARG A 76 -21.24 3.89 4.48
N TRP A 77 -20.29 3.88 5.43
CA TRP A 77 -18.90 3.52 5.16
C TRP A 77 -18.71 2.09 4.61
N ARG A 78 -19.68 1.20 4.85
CA ARG A 78 -19.74 -0.17 4.33
C ARG A 78 -20.14 -0.26 2.85
N GLU A 79 -20.76 0.77 2.29
CA GLU A 79 -21.16 0.83 0.88
C GLU A 79 -19.97 1.27 0.00
N HIS A 80 -20.04 1.04 -1.32
CA HIS A 80 -18.97 1.30 -2.27
C HIS A 80 -19.20 2.57 -3.07
N TRP A 81 -18.27 3.53 -2.97
CA TRP A 81 -18.41 4.87 -3.53
C TRP A 81 -17.18 5.27 -4.34
N VAL A 82 -17.38 5.90 -5.49
CA VAL A 82 -16.31 6.42 -6.33
C VAL A 82 -16.54 7.89 -6.68
N LEU A 83 -15.49 8.70 -6.59
CA LEU A 83 -15.50 10.13 -6.90
C LEU A 83 -14.42 10.45 -7.93
N THR A 84 -14.76 11.19 -8.99
CA THR A 84 -13.81 11.70 -9.99
C THR A 84 -13.57 13.20 -9.91
N ASP A 85 -14.40 13.90 -9.12
CA ASP A 85 -14.50 15.35 -9.08
C ASP A 85 -13.58 15.93 -7.99
N ILE A 86 -12.30 15.52 -8.03
CA ILE A 86 -11.24 15.95 -7.10
C ILE A 86 -10.33 16.93 -7.85
N TYR A 87 -10.52 18.23 -7.59
CA TYR A 87 -9.84 19.30 -8.31
C TYR A 87 -8.73 19.97 -7.48
N ASP A 88 -8.85 19.93 -6.16
CA ASP A 88 -7.98 20.63 -5.21
C ASP A 88 -7.87 19.90 -3.87
N GLU A 89 -7.03 20.43 -2.97
CA GLU A 89 -6.75 19.88 -1.64
C GLU A 89 -7.97 19.97 -0.69
N THR A 90 -8.87 20.94 -0.91
CA THR A 90 -10.08 21.12 -0.10
C THR A 90 -11.05 19.92 -0.21
N THR A 91 -10.93 19.13 -1.27
CA THR A 91 -11.67 17.88 -1.46
C THR A 91 -11.06 16.71 -0.67
N LEU A 92 -9.76 16.76 -0.33
CA LEU A 92 -9.03 15.66 0.31
C LEU A 92 -8.94 15.79 1.83
N ASP A 93 -8.75 17.01 2.32
CA ASP A 93 -8.66 17.26 3.75
C ASP A 93 -10.01 17.78 4.26
N PRO A 94 -10.69 17.06 5.18
CA PRO A 94 -11.75 17.71 5.94
C PRO A 94 -11.13 18.92 6.66
N SER A 95 -11.96 19.96 6.87
CA SER A 95 -11.63 21.13 7.68
C SER A 95 -10.69 20.77 8.83
N PRO A 96 -9.50 21.42 8.95
CA PRO A 96 -8.56 21.15 10.02
C PRO A 96 -9.29 21.11 11.36
N LEU A 97 -8.79 20.32 12.34
CA LEU A 97 -9.39 20.23 13.67
C LEU A 97 -9.71 21.63 14.25
N ALA A 98 -8.89 22.64 13.94
CA ALA A 98 -9.11 24.04 14.30
C ALA A 98 -10.39 24.65 13.72
N GLU A 99 -10.72 24.38 12.45
CA GLU A 99 -11.93 24.87 11.79
C GLU A 99 -13.17 24.07 12.23
N PHE A 100 -13.02 22.76 12.52
CA PHE A 100 -14.06 21.97 13.19
C PHE A 100 -14.38 22.51 14.59
N VAL A 101 -13.35 22.78 15.41
CA VAL A 101 -13.49 23.37 16.75
C VAL A 101 -14.10 24.76 16.65
N PHE A 102 -13.63 25.59 15.72
CA PHE A 102 -14.20 26.93 15.49
C PHE A 102 -15.68 26.88 15.11
N THR A 103 -16.06 25.98 14.20
CA THR A 103 -17.46 25.82 13.76
C THR A 103 -18.33 25.27 14.89
N ASN A 104 -17.83 24.31 15.66
CA ASN A 104 -18.51 23.78 16.83
C ASN A 104 -18.70 24.83 17.93
N ASP A 105 -17.67 25.63 18.22
CA ASP A 105 -17.73 26.73 19.19
C ASP A 105 -18.68 27.83 18.71
N LEU A 106 -18.68 28.16 17.42
CA LEU A 106 -19.64 29.09 16.82
C LEU A 106 -21.09 28.59 16.98
N GLN A 107 -21.30 27.29 16.80
CA GLN A 107 -22.61 26.65 16.93
C GLN A 107 -23.09 26.54 18.39
N LEU A 108 -22.17 26.39 19.34
CA LEU A 108 -22.47 26.29 20.78
C LEU A 108 -22.62 27.64 21.47
N TYR A 109 -21.81 28.64 21.08
CA TYR A 109 -21.69 29.90 21.81
C TYR A 109 -22.17 31.13 21.03
N GLY A 110 -22.39 31.02 19.72
CA GLY A 110 -22.75 32.15 18.86
C GLY A 110 -21.66 33.21 18.77
N TRP A 111 -21.86 34.22 17.90
CA TRP A 111 -20.89 35.29 17.69
C TRP A 111 -20.82 36.20 18.92
N ALA A 112 -19.75 36.14 19.71
CA ALA A 112 -19.39 37.23 20.61
C ALA A 112 -18.73 38.32 19.76
N ASN A 113 -19.42 39.44 19.56
CA ASN A 113 -18.98 40.60 18.76
C ASN A 113 -17.47 40.84 18.88
N ALA A 114 -16.76 40.61 17.78
CA ALA A 114 -15.37 41.01 17.62
C ALA A 114 -15.33 41.97 16.42
N ASP A 115 -14.96 43.20 16.74
CA ASP A 115 -14.93 44.36 15.87
C ASP A 115 -14.16 44.14 14.56
N ASN A 116 -14.65 44.84 13.54
CA ASN A 116 -13.92 45.18 12.32
C ASN A 116 -12.53 45.75 12.67
N SER A 117 -11.46 45.02 12.36
CA SER A 117 -10.31 45.54 11.58
C SER A 117 -9.14 44.56 11.52
N VAL A 118 -8.47 44.59 10.35
CA VAL A 118 -7.11 44.12 10.07
C VAL A 118 -6.91 42.59 9.92
N HIS A 119 -6.86 42.11 8.68
CA HIS A 119 -5.57 41.87 8.01
C HIS A 119 -5.75 41.53 6.53
N ASN A 120 -5.21 42.42 5.71
CA ASN A 120 -4.88 42.23 4.31
C ASN A 120 -3.80 41.13 4.22
N GLY A 121 -4.21 39.88 4.04
CA GLY A 121 -3.33 38.75 3.76
C GLY A 121 -3.58 38.30 2.35
N GLY A 122 -2.76 38.76 1.40
CA GLY A 122 -2.79 38.24 0.03
C GLY A 122 -2.62 36.72 0.11
N SER A 123 -3.67 36.01 -0.29
CA SER A 123 -3.61 34.57 -0.48
C SER A 123 -2.47 34.28 -1.45
N LEU A 124 -1.43 33.59 -0.98
CA LEU A 124 -0.48 32.92 -1.85
C LEU A 124 -1.30 32.17 -2.92
N PRO A 125 -0.93 32.23 -4.22
CA PRO A 125 -1.69 31.55 -5.25
C PRO A 125 -1.80 30.08 -4.87
N VAL A 126 -3.01 29.64 -4.53
CA VAL A 126 -3.33 28.23 -4.29
C VAL A 126 -2.84 27.50 -5.53
N PRO A 127 -2.02 26.44 -5.41
CA PRO A 127 -1.50 25.71 -6.57
C PRO A 127 -2.68 25.21 -7.42
N ALA A 128 -3.00 25.95 -8.48
CA ALA A 128 -4.09 25.64 -9.37
C ALA A 128 -3.69 24.43 -10.23
N GLY A 129 -4.07 23.23 -9.79
CA GLY A 129 -3.94 22.01 -10.58
C GLY A 129 -3.56 20.78 -9.78
N ILE A 130 -4.08 19.63 -10.21
CA ILE A 130 -3.98 18.32 -9.54
C ILE A 130 -2.56 17.76 -9.30
N ALA A 131 -1.50 18.43 -9.77
CA ALA A 131 -0.12 17.93 -9.65
C ALA A 131 0.33 17.77 -8.19
N HIS A 132 -0.12 18.65 -7.30
CA HIS A 132 0.16 18.57 -5.87
C HIS A 132 -0.60 17.43 -5.16
N LEU A 133 -1.65 16.89 -5.79
CA LEU A 133 -2.41 15.74 -5.27
C LEU A 133 -1.72 14.41 -5.57
N LEU A 134 -0.87 14.35 -6.62
CA LEU A 134 -0.22 13.10 -7.04
C LEU A 134 0.61 12.45 -5.92
N PRO A 135 1.48 13.16 -5.17
CA PRO A 135 2.26 12.56 -4.08
C PRO A 135 1.40 12.03 -2.92
N ARG A 136 0.16 12.53 -2.78
CA ARG A 136 -0.79 12.11 -1.74
C ARG A 136 -1.60 10.87 -2.14
N ALA A 137 -1.56 10.49 -3.42
CA ALA A 137 -2.27 9.33 -3.92
C ALA A 137 -1.63 8.02 -3.43
N HIS A 138 -2.45 7.14 -2.86
CA HIS A 138 -2.03 5.77 -2.47
C HIS A 138 -1.54 4.93 -3.67
N LEU A 139 -2.07 5.22 -4.86
CA LEU A 139 -1.77 4.55 -6.11
C LEU A 139 -1.75 5.57 -7.25
N GLN A 140 -0.69 5.54 -8.06
CA GLN A 140 -0.54 6.35 -9.27
C GLN A 140 -0.49 5.42 -10.47
N ILE A 141 -1.43 5.58 -11.40
CA ILE A 141 -1.51 4.75 -12.61
C ILE A 141 -1.03 5.58 -13.80
N LEU A 142 0.09 5.20 -14.38
CA LEU A 142 0.53 5.73 -15.67
C LEU A 142 -0.13 4.91 -16.79
N ASN A 143 -1.28 5.40 -17.27
CA ASN A 143 -1.98 4.72 -18.34
C ASN A 143 -1.28 4.92 -19.70
N GLN A 144 -0.70 3.84 -20.25
CA GLN A 144 -0.07 3.80 -21.58
C GLN A 144 -0.83 2.90 -22.57
N HIS A 145 -1.97 2.32 -22.15
CA HIS A 145 -2.69 1.34 -22.94
C HIS A 145 -3.53 2.02 -24.02
N ARG A 146 -3.52 1.44 -25.22
CA ARG A 146 -4.32 1.92 -26.37
C ARG A 146 -5.73 1.32 -26.39
N SER A 147 -5.95 0.22 -25.68
CA SER A 147 -7.23 -0.50 -25.59
C SER A 147 -7.78 -0.47 -24.17
N ILE A 148 -9.10 -0.28 -24.06
CA ILE A 148 -9.83 -0.35 -22.79
C ILE A 148 -9.70 -1.75 -22.17
N HIS A 149 -9.68 -2.80 -23.00
CA HIS A 149 -9.55 -4.17 -22.52
C HIS A 149 -8.21 -4.40 -21.79
N ASP A 150 -7.10 -3.91 -22.36
CA ASP A 150 -5.78 -4.03 -21.74
C ASP A 150 -5.68 -3.19 -20.47
N TYR A 151 -6.31 -2.02 -20.48
CA TYR A 151 -6.41 -1.19 -19.30
C TYR A 151 -7.21 -1.86 -18.18
N HIS A 152 -8.33 -2.52 -18.48
CA HIS A 152 -9.09 -3.28 -17.49
C HIS A 152 -8.28 -4.45 -16.92
N ARG A 153 -7.51 -5.18 -17.75
CA ARG A 153 -6.59 -6.22 -17.24
C ARG A 153 -5.55 -5.67 -16.27
N LEU A 154 -5.05 -4.45 -16.51
CA LEU A 154 -4.19 -3.76 -15.54
C LEU A 154 -4.97 -3.49 -14.24
N LEU A 155 -6.18 -2.95 -14.31
CA LEU A 155 -7.01 -2.66 -13.12
C LEU A 155 -7.34 -3.93 -12.32
N ASP A 156 -7.60 -5.06 -12.99
CA ASP A 156 -7.80 -6.37 -12.35
C ASP A 156 -6.55 -6.77 -11.54
N SER A 157 -5.36 -6.61 -12.12
CA SER A 157 -4.09 -6.93 -11.45
C SER A 157 -3.77 -6.04 -10.26
N LEU A 158 -4.42 -4.88 -10.16
CA LEU A 158 -4.20 -3.92 -9.08
C LEU A 158 -5.02 -4.24 -7.84
N ASP A 159 -6.07 -5.04 -7.92
CA ASP A 159 -6.95 -5.35 -6.78
C ASP A 159 -7.35 -4.07 -6.01
N LEU A 160 -8.05 -3.15 -6.70
CA LEU A 160 -8.40 -1.83 -6.17
C LEU A 160 -9.35 -1.88 -4.96
N VAL A 161 -10.16 -2.94 -4.86
CA VAL A 161 -11.20 -3.09 -3.83
C VAL A 161 -10.69 -3.84 -2.59
N SER A 162 -9.43 -4.25 -2.61
CA SER A 162 -8.81 -5.00 -1.52
C SER A 162 -8.92 -4.26 -0.17
N PRO A 163 -9.49 -4.90 0.88
CA PRO A 163 -9.66 -4.25 2.19
C PRO A 163 -8.33 -3.92 2.87
N ILE A 164 -7.25 -4.63 2.50
CA ILE A 164 -5.87 -4.36 2.93
C ILE A 164 -5.41 -2.92 2.64
N ARG A 165 -6.01 -2.25 1.63
CA ARG A 165 -5.72 -0.86 1.27
C ARG A 165 -6.27 0.15 2.26
N LEU A 166 -7.35 -0.18 2.97
CA LEU A 166 -7.94 0.67 4.02
C LEU A 166 -7.35 0.35 5.38
N ARG A 167 -7.22 -0.93 5.68
CA ARG A 167 -6.67 -1.43 6.93
C ARG A 167 -5.76 -2.61 6.62
N PRO A 168 -4.44 -2.47 6.84
CA PRO A 168 -3.52 -3.58 6.68
C PRO A 168 -3.98 -4.82 7.46
N THR A 169 -3.91 -5.98 6.82
CA THR A 169 -4.00 -7.26 7.52
C THR A 169 -2.80 -7.42 8.44
N TRP A 170 -2.83 -8.41 9.33
CA TRP A 170 -1.67 -8.71 10.17
C TRP A 170 -0.42 -8.99 9.35
N ASP A 171 -0.53 -9.80 8.30
CA ASP A 171 0.58 -10.08 7.39
C ASP A 171 1.14 -8.80 6.75
N ALA A 172 0.27 -7.93 6.24
CA ALA A 172 0.67 -6.68 5.61
C ALA A 172 1.38 -5.74 6.58
N TYR A 173 0.87 -5.66 7.81
CA TYR A 173 1.44 -4.86 8.89
C TYR A 173 2.83 -5.39 9.29
N PHE A 174 2.95 -6.68 9.58
CA PHE A 174 4.23 -7.26 10.00
C PHE A 174 5.26 -7.32 8.88
N MET A 175 4.82 -7.52 7.63
CA MET A 175 5.72 -7.45 6.47
C MET A 175 6.23 -6.02 6.20
N THR A 176 5.38 -5.02 6.43
CA THR A 176 5.79 -3.61 6.38
C THR A 176 6.80 -3.29 7.48
N LEU A 177 6.62 -3.83 8.69
CA LEU A 177 7.59 -3.70 9.77
C LEU A 177 8.91 -4.42 9.47
N ALA A 178 8.87 -5.59 8.84
CA ALA A 178 10.07 -6.28 8.37
C ALA A 178 10.81 -5.45 7.33
N SER A 179 10.09 -4.88 6.37
CA SER A 179 10.65 -3.96 5.36
C SER A 179 11.22 -2.68 6.00
N LEU A 180 10.59 -2.16 7.06
CA LEU A 180 11.09 -1.01 7.81
C LEU A 180 12.37 -1.36 8.59
N ALA A 181 12.42 -2.53 9.23
CA ALA A 181 13.60 -3.02 9.92
C ALA A 181 14.79 -3.17 8.97
N SER A 182 14.55 -3.64 7.73
CA SER A 182 15.60 -3.80 6.72
C SER A 182 16.30 -2.49 6.34
N LEU A 183 15.66 -1.33 6.54
CA LEU A 183 16.28 -0.03 6.32
C LEU A 183 17.47 0.25 7.24
N ARG A 184 17.56 -0.45 8.39
CA ARG A 184 18.72 -0.37 9.29
C ARG A 184 19.86 -1.33 8.94
N SER A 185 19.68 -2.18 7.92
CA SER A 185 20.73 -3.08 7.44
C SER A 185 21.98 -2.31 7.05
N ASN A 186 23.12 -2.77 7.57
CA ASN A 186 24.43 -2.26 7.17
C ASN A 186 25.11 -3.14 6.10
N CYS A 187 24.46 -4.23 5.69
CA CYS A 187 25.00 -5.14 4.67
C CYS A 187 24.94 -4.50 3.28
N MET A 188 26.06 -4.53 2.56
CA MET A 188 26.16 -3.92 1.24
C MET A 188 25.63 -4.80 0.10
N LYS A 189 25.42 -6.11 0.33
CA LYS A 189 24.94 -7.04 -0.71
C LYS A 189 23.42 -7.03 -0.85
N ARG A 190 22.70 -6.95 0.28
CA ARG A 190 21.23 -6.92 0.33
C ARG A 190 20.77 -6.38 1.67
N ARG A 191 19.65 -5.66 1.67
CA ARG A 191 18.95 -5.25 2.89
C ARG A 191 17.84 -6.26 3.17
N VAL A 192 17.92 -6.93 4.31
CA VAL A 192 16.96 -7.94 4.76
C VAL A 192 16.50 -7.54 6.15
N GLY A 193 15.20 -7.63 6.39
CA GLY A 193 14.57 -7.37 7.68
C GLY A 193 13.60 -8.49 8.07
N CYS A 194 13.48 -8.70 9.37
CA CYS A 194 12.72 -9.79 9.97
C CYS A 194 11.99 -9.30 11.23
N VAL A 195 10.80 -9.83 11.46
CA VAL A 195 9.99 -9.57 12.67
C VAL A 195 9.47 -10.91 13.18
N LEU A 196 9.68 -11.17 14.46
CA LEU A 196 9.12 -12.35 15.14
C LEU A 196 7.89 -11.94 15.94
N VAL A 197 6.80 -12.67 15.78
CA VAL A 197 5.47 -12.31 16.30
C VAL A 197 4.86 -13.49 17.05
N HIS A 198 4.13 -13.19 18.12
CA HIS A 198 3.28 -14.14 18.82
C HIS A 198 2.01 -13.44 19.33
N ASN A 199 0.84 -14.02 19.08
CA ASN A 199 -0.48 -13.42 19.40
C ASN A 199 -0.61 -11.97 18.92
N SER A 200 -0.23 -11.72 17.67
CA SER A 200 -0.23 -10.38 17.04
C SER A 200 0.58 -9.32 17.79
N ARG A 201 1.58 -9.74 18.58
CA ARG A 201 2.54 -8.85 19.25
C ARG A 201 3.96 -9.19 18.81
N ILE A 202 4.74 -8.14 18.58
CA ILE A 202 6.14 -8.28 18.21
C ILE A 202 6.93 -8.77 19.43
N ILE A 203 7.67 -9.86 19.26
CA ILE A 203 8.65 -10.35 20.23
C ILE A 203 9.99 -9.66 20.01
N SER A 204 10.45 -9.65 18.76
CA SER A 204 11.73 -9.08 18.37
C SER A 204 11.72 -8.66 16.90
N THR A 205 12.71 -7.85 16.54
CA THR A 205 13.00 -7.44 15.16
C THR A 205 14.47 -7.73 14.86
N GLY A 206 14.79 -8.04 13.60
CA GLY A 206 16.15 -8.24 13.14
C GLY A 206 16.37 -7.62 11.77
N TYR A 207 17.61 -7.24 11.50
CA TYR A 207 18.08 -6.86 10.18
C TYR A 207 19.48 -7.43 9.99
N ASN A 208 19.90 -7.63 8.74
CA ASN A 208 21.21 -8.24 8.47
C ASN A 208 22.36 -7.24 8.60
N GLY A 209 23.50 -7.70 9.13
CA GLY A 209 24.68 -6.85 9.32
C GLY A 209 25.79 -7.49 10.14
N THR A 210 26.93 -6.81 10.26
CA THR A 210 28.04 -7.26 11.12
C THR A 210 27.64 -7.30 12.60
N PRO A 211 28.28 -8.17 13.42
CA PRO A 211 28.02 -8.27 14.85
C PRO A 211 28.22 -6.95 15.61
N ARG A 212 27.62 -6.89 16.81
CA ARG A 212 27.75 -5.74 17.71
C ARG A 212 29.23 -5.43 17.98
N ASN A 213 29.55 -4.13 18.02
CA ASN A 213 30.89 -3.60 18.27
C ASN A 213 31.96 -3.95 17.22
N LEU A 214 31.57 -4.46 16.06
CA LEU A 214 32.44 -4.54 14.88
C LEU A 214 32.13 -3.40 13.91
N THR A 215 33.10 -3.06 13.05
CA THR A 215 32.91 -2.13 11.93
C THR A 215 31.72 -2.57 11.08
N ASN A 216 30.90 -1.62 10.62
CA ASN A 216 29.74 -1.97 9.82
C ASN A 216 30.15 -2.57 8.47
N CYS A 217 29.32 -3.44 7.88
CA CYS A 217 29.64 -4.04 6.58
C CYS A 217 29.82 -2.98 5.48
N ASN A 218 29.00 -1.93 5.46
CA ASN A 218 29.10 -0.78 4.55
C ASN A 218 30.30 0.14 4.83
N GLU A 219 31.04 -0.09 5.93
CA GLU A 219 32.28 0.60 6.30
C GLU A 219 33.51 -0.30 6.09
N GLY A 220 33.36 -1.44 5.41
CA GLY A 220 34.47 -2.38 5.18
C GLY A 220 34.57 -3.53 6.20
N GLY A 221 33.66 -3.62 7.17
CA GLY A 221 33.75 -4.60 8.26
C GLY A 221 33.56 -6.08 7.88
N CYS A 222 33.22 -6.38 6.63
CA CYS A 222 33.09 -7.75 6.13
C CYS A 222 33.83 -7.92 4.81
N GLY A 223 34.99 -8.60 4.84
CA GLY A 223 35.85 -8.78 3.66
C GLY A 223 35.13 -9.48 2.49
N ARG A 224 34.30 -10.48 2.78
CA ARG A 224 33.48 -11.15 1.76
C ARG A 224 32.52 -10.18 1.07
N CYS A 225 31.74 -9.42 1.84
CA CYS A 225 30.76 -8.50 1.27
C CYS A 225 31.41 -7.36 0.49
N ASN A 226 32.58 -6.89 0.95
CA ASN A 226 33.35 -5.84 0.29
C ASN A 226 34.20 -6.34 -0.89
N SER A 227 34.27 -7.66 -1.10
CA SER A 227 34.89 -8.24 -2.30
C SER A 227 33.96 -8.15 -3.51
N ALA A 228 34.55 -8.05 -4.71
CA ALA A 228 33.84 -7.99 -6.00
C ALA A 228 33.13 -9.31 -6.40
N ASN A 229 33.07 -10.29 -5.51
CA ASN A 229 32.37 -11.54 -5.77
C ASN A 229 30.85 -11.34 -5.85
N SER A 230 30.20 -12.16 -6.67
CA SER A 230 28.74 -12.24 -6.77
C SER A 230 28.10 -12.66 -5.44
N GLY A 231 26.86 -12.21 -5.21
CA GLY A 231 26.08 -12.61 -4.04
C GLY A 231 25.90 -14.13 -3.98
N GLY A 232 25.98 -14.72 -2.79
CA GLY A 232 25.81 -16.17 -2.59
C GLY A 232 27.11 -16.99 -2.63
N VAL A 233 28.25 -16.41 -3.04
CA VAL A 233 29.55 -17.12 -3.05
C VAL A 233 30.27 -17.00 -1.70
N ALA A 234 30.97 -18.04 -1.26
CA ALA A 234 31.78 -18.08 -0.03
C ALA A 234 31.00 -17.65 1.24
N LEU A 235 29.78 -18.17 1.43
CA LEU A 235 28.92 -17.83 2.57
C LEU A 235 29.61 -18.03 3.93
N SER A 236 30.48 -19.04 4.05
CA SER A 236 31.22 -19.36 5.27
C SER A 236 32.22 -18.28 5.70
N THR A 237 32.66 -17.39 4.80
CA THR A 237 33.60 -16.29 5.14
C THR A 237 32.87 -14.98 5.45
N CYS A 238 31.54 -14.99 5.45
CA CYS A 238 30.75 -13.82 5.76
C CYS A 238 30.71 -13.57 7.27
N LEU A 239 30.99 -12.34 7.67
CA LEU A 239 30.83 -11.91 9.06
C LEU A 239 29.41 -11.42 9.35
N CYS A 240 28.59 -11.14 8.34
CA CYS A 240 27.27 -10.59 8.54
C CYS A 240 26.30 -11.67 9.05
N LEU A 241 25.61 -11.38 10.15
CA LEU A 241 24.45 -12.12 10.61
C LEU A 241 23.24 -11.76 9.72
N HIS A 242 22.40 -12.76 9.48
CA HIS A 242 21.14 -12.62 8.77
C HIS A 242 20.07 -11.96 9.65
N ALA A 243 19.00 -11.45 9.04
CA ALA A 243 17.95 -10.75 9.76
C ALA A 243 17.19 -11.70 10.70
N GLU A 244 16.94 -12.92 10.21
CA GLU A 244 16.30 -14.02 10.94
C GLU A 244 17.14 -14.40 12.15
N GLU A 245 18.47 -14.53 11.98
CA GLU A 245 19.38 -14.83 13.09
C GLU A 245 19.34 -13.75 14.16
N ASN A 246 19.42 -12.48 13.77
CA ASN A 246 19.35 -11.38 14.72
C ASN A 246 18.00 -11.33 15.44
N ALA A 247 16.88 -11.59 14.75
CA ALA A 247 15.56 -11.65 15.38
C ALA A 247 15.47 -12.80 16.39
N LEU A 248 15.98 -13.99 16.05
CA LEU A 248 15.99 -15.17 16.92
C LEU A 248 16.92 -14.98 18.13
N LEU A 249 18.12 -14.43 17.93
CA LEU A 249 19.08 -14.15 18.99
C LEU A 249 18.54 -13.11 19.97
N GLU A 250 17.92 -12.04 19.45
CA GLU A 250 17.30 -11.03 20.30
C GLU A 250 16.13 -11.63 21.08
N ALA A 251 15.24 -12.40 20.44
CA ALA A 251 14.12 -13.04 21.15
C ALA A 251 14.60 -13.98 22.27
N GLY A 252 15.59 -14.83 22.00
CA GLY A 252 15.96 -15.93 22.87
C GLY A 252 14.85 -16.98 22.96
N ARG A 253 15.22 -18.24 23.24
CA ARG A 253 14.29 -19.39 23.16
C ARG A 253 13.03 -19.22 24.01
N GLU A 254 13.14 -18.65 25.21
CA GLU A 254 12.01 -18.54 26.15
C GLU A 254 10.86 -17.65 25.67
N ARG A 255 11.16 -16.66 24.81
CA ARG A 255 10.13 -15.76 24.27
C ARG A 255 9.45 -16.31 23.02
N ILE A 256 10.03 -17.33 22.40
CA ILE A 256 9.49 -18.01 21.22
C ILE A 256 8.55 -19.11 21.71
N ARG A 257 7.27 -18.77 21.79
CA ARG A 257 6.21 -19.66 22.28
C ARG A 257 5.57 -20.41 21.12
N GLU A 258 4.85 -21.48 21.46
CA GLU A 258 4.03 -22.25 20.52
C GLU A 258 3.11 -21.31 19.72
N GLY A 259 3.12 -21.46 18.39
CA GLY A 259 2.37 -20.57 17.50
C GLY A 259 3.07 -19.26 17.13
N ALA A 260 4.37 -19.10 17.41
CA ALA A 260 5.14 -17.96 16.91
C ALA A 260 5.23 -17.98 15.37
N ILE A 261 5.14 -16.78 14.78
CA ILE A 261 5.21 -16.56 13.32
C ILE A 261 6.37 -15.63 13.02
N LEU A 262 7.20 -15.98 12.03
CA LEU A 262 8.32 -15.17 11.57
C LEU A 262 7.97 -14.52 10.23
N TYR A 263 8.04 -13.19 10.18
CA TYR A 263 7.86 -12.42 8.95
C TYR A 263 9.22 -11.91 8.47
N CYS A 264 9.59 -12.22 7.23
CA CYS A 264 10.87 -11.79 6.64
C CYS A 264 10.65 -11.20 5.25
N ASP A 265 11.34 -10.11 4.90
CA ASP A 265 11.19 -9.56 3.54
C ASP A 265 11.69 -10.52 2.44
N THR A 266 12.65 -11.39 2.77
CA THR A 266 13.27 -12.36 1.86
C THR A 266 13.09 -13.78 2.40
N CYS A 267 12.88 -14.75 1.51
CA CYS A 267 12.84 -16.17 1.88
C CYS A 267 14.11 -16.56 2.68
N PRO A 268 13.99 -17.19 3.87
CA PRO A 268 15.15 -17.55 4.66
C PRO A 268 16.09 -18.50 3.94
N CYS A 269 17.39 -18.33 4.15
CA CYS A 269 18.36 -19.29 3.62
C CYS A 269 18.29 -20.63 4.39
N LEU A 270 18.96 -21.66 3.86
CA LEU A 270 19.01 -22.98 4.49
C LEU A 270 19.49 -22.94 5.95
N THR A 271 20.54 -22.15 6.25
CA THR A 271 21.09 -22.08 7.62
C THR A 271 20.14 -21.37 8.59
N CYS A 272 19.38 -20.37 8.13
CA CYS A 272 18.34 -19.73 8.93
C CYS A 272 17.15 -20.67 9.12
N SER A 273 16.75 -21.39 8.07
CA SER A 273 15.64 -22.36 8.12
C SER A 273 15.86 -23.45 9.17
N VAL A 274 17.08 -24.01 9.26
CA VAL A 274 17.44 -24.97 10.31
C VAL A 274 17.28 -24.35 11.72
N LYS A 275 17.69 -23.09 11.90
CA LYS A 275 17.58 -22.40 13.20
C LYS A 275 16.12 -22.08 13.55
N ILE A 276 15.33 -21.66 12.57
CA ILE A 276 13.89 -21.38 12.70
C ILE A 276 13.16 -22.65 13.15
N ALA A 277 13.42 -23.79 12.49
CA ALA A 277 12.88 -25.08 12.88
C ALA A 277 13.29 -25.45 14.32
N GLN A 278 14.57 -25.31 14.66
CA GLN A 278 15.11 -25.68 15.97
C GLN A 278 14.50 -24.88 17.14
N VAL A 279 14.14 -23.61 16.93
CA VAL A 279 13.54 -22.77 17.98
C VAL A 279 12.03 -22.98 18.14
N GLY A 280 11.37 -23.71 17.23
CA GLY A 280 9.93 -24.00 17.30
C GLY A 280 9.04 -22.87 16.76
N VAL A 281 9.45 -22.16 15.70
CA VAL A 281 8.55 -21.27 14.96
C VAL A 281 7.53 -22.11 14.20
N LYS A 282 6.26 -21.70 14.22
CA LYS A 282 5.17 -22.44 13.57
C LYS A 282 5.02 -22.10 12.08
N GLU A 283 5.20 -20.83 11.72
CA GLU A 283 4.99 -20.33 10.36
C GLU A 283 6.04 -19.28 10.00
N VAL A 284 6.51 -19.32 8.76
CA VAL A 284 7.36 -18.32 8.12
C VAL A 284 6.60 -17.69 6.96
N VAL A 285 6.42 -16.37 7.03
CA VAL A 285 5.80 -15.57 5.98
C VAL A 285 6.87 -14.70 5.32
N TYR A 286 7.00 -14.76 3.99
CA TYR A 286 8.03 -14.00 3.27
C TYR A 286 7.52 -13.26 2.03
N SER A 287 8.17 -12.16 1.60
CA SER A 287 7.72 -11.39 0.42
C SER A 287 8.48 -11.71 -0.87
N GLN A 288 9.81 -11.81 -0.81
CA GLN A 288 10.69 -11.98 -1.96
C GLN A 288 11.30 -13.39 -1.98
N SER A 289 11.25 -14.05 -3.14
CA SER A 289 11.90 -15.34 -3.37
C SER A 289 13.43 -15.24 -3.37
N TYR A 290 14.10 -16.36 -3.07
CA TYR A 290 15.55 -16.47 -3.09
C TYR A 290 16.04 -17.73 -3.83
N ASN A 291 17.30 -17.73 -4.25
CA ASN A 291 17.88 -18.79 -5.09
C ASN A 291 18.04 -20.16 -4.39
N MET A 292 17.42 -20.38 -3.22
CA MET A 292 17.52 -21.59 -2.39
C MET A 292 16.18 -21.96 -1.74
N ASP A 293 15.06 -21.57 -2.37
CA ASP A 293 13.72 -21.74 -1.79
C ASP A 293 13.36 -23.21 -1.58
N ASP A 294 13.76 -24.12 -2.47
CA ASP A 294 13.36 -25.54 -2.37
C ASP A 294 14.01 -26.29 -1.20
N ALA A 295 15.31 -26.08 -0.97
CA ALA A 295 16.02 -26.70 0.15
C ALA A 295 15.52 -26.17 1.50
N SER A 296 15.26 -24.86 1.56
CA SER A 296 14.72 -24.19 2.75
C SER A 296 13.29 -24.67 3.04
N ARG A 297 12.46 -24.78 1.99
CA ARG A 297 11.10 -25.33 2.06
C ARG A 297 11.09 -26.77 2.54
N GLN A 298 12.00 -27.61 2.04
CA GLN A 298 12.09 -29.01 2.46
C GLN A 298 12.36 -29.12 3.96
N VAL A 299 13.37 -28.42 4.48
CA VAL A 299 13.73 -28.44 5.90
C VAL A 299 12.59 -27.94 6.78
N LEU A 300 11.95 -26.82 6.40
CA LEU A 300 10.83 -26.27 7.16
C LEU A 300 9.62 -27.22 7.17
N ASN A 301 9.30 -27.81 6.01
CA ASN A 301 8.20 -28.76 5.89
C ASN A 301 8.42 -30.04 6.72
N GLU A 302 9.64 -30.60 6.70
CA GLU A 302 10.01 -31.76 7.53
C GLU A 302 9.91 -31.46 9.04
N ALA A 303 10.18 -30.22 9.43
CA ALA A 303 10.05 -29.75 10.81
C ALA A 303 8.61 -29.35 11.20
N GLY A 304 7.65 -29.42 10.28
CA GLY A 304 6.27 -29.00 10.51
C GLY A 304 6.07 -27.47 10.57
N VAL A 305 6.99 -26.70 9.99
CA VAL A 305 6.92 -25.24 9.88
C VAL A 305 6.30 -24.85 8.54
N GLU A 306 5.18 -24.13 8.58
CA GLU A 306 4.52 -23.65 7.36
C GLU A 306 5.34 -22.53 6.70
N LEU A 307 5.58 -22.62 5.39
CA LEU A 307 6.29 -21.60 4.63
C LEU A 307 5.34 -21.00 3.59
N ARG A 308 5.03 -19.70 3.73
CA ARG A 308 4.04 -19.01 2.90
C ARG A 308 4.58 -17.71 2.32
N GLN A 309 4.38 -17.52 1.01
CA GLN A 309 4.71 -16.26 0.35
C GLN A 309 3.54 -15.26 0.48
N PHE A 310 3.85 -14.04 0.91
CA PHE A 310 2.91 -12.93 1.00
C PHE A 310 3.19 -11.90 -0.10
N SER A 311 2.19 -11.64 -0.94
CA SER A 311 2.25 -10.63 -2.00
C SER A 311 1.19 -9.56 -1.75
N PRO A 312 1.57 -8.34 -1.32
CA PRO A 312 0.60 -7.26 -1.12
C PRO A 312 0.14 -6.69 -2.48
N PRO A 313 -1.07 -6.11 -2.55
CA PRO A 313 -1.50 -5.37 -3.75
C PRO A 313 -0.53 -4.25 -4.09
N ARG A 314 -0.31 -4.05 -5.40
CA ARG A 314 0.62 -3.03 -5.89
C ARG A 314 0.21 -1.64 -5.42
N SER A 315 1.19 -0.84 -5.00
CA SER A 315 0.98 0.52 -4.49
C SER A 315 2.06 1.45 -5.07
N GLY A 316 1.86 2.76 -4.98
CA GLY A 316 2.76 3.74 -5.60
C GLY A 316 2.58 3.86 -7.12
N LEU A 317 3.66 4.10 -7.87
CA LEU A 317 3.60 4.29 -9.32
C LEU A 317 3.58 2.97 -10.08
N VAL A 318 2.53 2.74 -10.86
CA VAL A 318 2.35 1.55 -11.71
C VAL A 318 2.31 1.95 -13.18
N SER A 319 3.12 1.27 -14.00
CA SER A 319 3.21 1.48 -15.45
C SER A 319 3.12 0.14 -16.21
N ALA A 320 2.75 0.20 -17.49
CA ALA A 320 2.50 -0.96 -18.36
C ALA A 320 3.71 -1.88 -18.62
N GLY A 321 4.92 -1.49 -18.17
CA GLY A 321 6.15 -2.29 -18.30
C GLY A 321 6.66 -2.95 -17.01
N THR A 322 6.05 -2.68 -15.85
CA THR A 322 6.51 -3.16 -14.53
C THR A 322 5.76 -4.42 -14.08
N LEU A 323 5.68 -5.43 -14.95
CA LEU A 323 5.35 -6.78 -14.49
C LEU A 323 6.64 -7.39 -13.89
N PRO A 324 6.75 -7.57 -12.56
CA PRO A 324 7.82 -8.40 -12.01
C PRO A 324 7.71 -9.81 -12.62
N GLU A 325 8.85 -10.42 -12.93
CA GLU A 325 8.92 -11.77 -13.53
C GLU A 325 8.12 -12.82 -12.75
N SER A 326 7.94 -12.62 -11.44
CA SER A 326 7.14 -13.48 -10.55
C SER A 326 5.64 -13.55 -10.85
N CYS A 327 5.08 -12.63 -11.64
CA CYS A 327 3.66 -12.69 -12.04
C CYS A 327 3.40 -13.45 -13.34
N ARG A 328 4.43 -13.88 -14.09
CA ARG A 328 4.21 -14.65 -15.32
C ARG A 328 3.71 -16.08 -15.03
N ASP A 329 4.03 -16.63 -13.86
CA ASP A 329 3.72 -18.02 -13.52
C ASP A 329 2.43 -18.21 -12.71
N LEU A 330 1.86 -17.15 -12.13
CA LEU A 330 0.63 -17.24 -11.31
C LEU A 330 -0.67 -17.33 -12.12
N VAL A 331 -0.66 -16.98 -13.41
CA VAL A 331 -1.84 -17.13 -14.29
C VAL A 331 -1.95 -18.56 -14.86
N ALA A 332 -0.91 -19.38 -14.72
CA ALA A 332 -0.90 -20.75 -15.26
C ALA A 332 -1.53 -21.80 -14.33
N LEU A 333 -1.79 -21.49 -13.04
CA LEU A 333 -2.18 -22.50 -12.04
C LEU A 333 -3.65 -22.45 -11.59
N THR A 334 -4.46 -21.50 -12.08
CA THR A 334 -5.88 -21.40 -11.69
C THR A 334 -6.88 -21.89 -12.74
N ASN A 335 -6.41 -22.27 -13.94
CA ASN A 335 -7.28 -22.78 -15.02
C ASN A 335 -7.22 -24.30 -15.24
N GLY A 336 -6.63 -25.05 -14.32
CA GLY A 336 -6.60 -26.52 -14.34
C GLY A 336 -7.83 -27.16 -13.69
N ARG A 337 -9.05 -26.89 -14.19
CA ARG A 337 -10.17 -27.82 -13.99
C ARG A 337 -10.09 -28.86 -15.11
N ALA A 338 -9.76 -30.09 -14.75
CA ALA A 338 -9.96 -31.26 -15.60
C ALA A 338 -11.00 -32.19 -14.92
N PRO A 339 -11.81 -32.91 -15.72
CA PRO A 339 -13.00 -33.65 -15.28
C PRO A 339 -12.73 -34.87 -14.40
#